data_AF-A0A3D4KVY5-F1
#
_entry.id   AF-A0A3D4KVY5-F1
#
_cell.length_a   1.000
_cell.length_b   1.000
_cell.length_c   1.000
_cell.angle_alpha   90.00
_cell.angle_beta   90.00
_cell.angle_gamma   90.00
#
_symmetry.space_group_name_H-M   'P 1'
#
loop_
_entity.id
_entity.type
_entity.pdbx_description
1 polymer ?
#
loop_
_entity_poly.entity_id
_entity_poly.type
_entity_poly.pdbx_seq_one_letter_code
_entity_poly.pdbx_strand_id
1 'polypeptide(L)' 'MRLYPEDELYKEMAFISYYFHWSEDNVLGLEHRERRKWCNEISGINKELSPSKDKKEKSITEMKPASLSFG' A
#
# COMPACT_ATOMS: atom_id res chain seq x y z
N MET A 1 -17.40 5.44 -17.22
CA MET A 1 -16.52 4.38 -16.69
C MET A 1 -15.20 5.04 -16.34
N ARG A 2 -14.87 5.23 -15.05
CA ARG A 2 -13.56 5.76 -14.66
C ARG A 2 -12.58 4.59 -14.79
N LEU A 3 -11.68 4.66 -15.77
CA LEU A 3 -10.54 3.76 -15.84
C LEU A 3 -9.77 3.91 -14.52
N TYR A 4 -9.59 2.79 -13.83
CA TYR A 4 -8.77 2.78 -12.63
C TYR A 4 -7.33 3.03 -13.06
N PRO A 5 -6.61 4.00 -12.48
CA PRO A 5 -5.22 4.22 -12.83
C PRO A 5 -4.43 2.98 -12.46
N GLU A 6 -3.76 2.36 -13.43
CA GLU A 6 -2.90 1.21 -13.21
C GLU A 6 -1.87 1.47 -12.10
N ASP A 7 -1.36 2.70 -12.05
CA ASP A 7 -0.46 3.19 -11.00
C ASP A 7 -1.04 3.12 -9.59
N GLU A 8 -2.36 3.29 -9.41
CA GLU A 8 -2.98 3.15 -8.08
C GLU A 8 -3.12 1.70 -7.67
N LEU A 9 -3.43 0.80 -8.62
CA LEU A 9 -3.55 -0.63 -8.36
C LEU A 9 -2.23 -1.20 -7.84
N TYR A 10 -1.13 -0.94 -8.54
CA TYR A 10 0.19 -1.43 -8.12
C TYR A 10 0.63 -0.85 -6.77
N LYS A 11 0.28 0.41 -6.46
CA LYS A 11 0.55 0.99 -5.14
C LYS A 11 -0.20 0.28 -4.03
N GLU A 12 -1.48 0.00 -4.22
CA GLU A 12 -2.29 -0.75 -3.25
C GLU A 12 -1.74 -2.16 -3.07
N MET A 13 -1.39 -2.83 -4.17
CA MET A 13 -0.84 -4.18 -4.12
C MET A 13 0.50 -4.22 -3.37
N ALA A 14 1.43 -3.33 -3.71
CA ALA A 14 2.73 -3.24 -3.05
C ALA A 14 2.59 -2.90 -1.56
N PHE A 15 1.64 -2.03 -1.20
CA PHE A 15 1.39 -1.68 0.20
C PHE A 15 0.93 -2.89 1.00
N ILE A 16 -0.07 -3.62 0.51
CA ILE A 16 -0.62 -4.81 1.19
C ILE A 16 0.44 -5.90 1.26
N SER A 17 1.14 -6.20 0.17
CA SER A 17 2.22 -7.20 0.14
C SER A 17 3.37 -6.84 1.07
N TYR A 18 3.69 -5.56 1.26
CA TYR A 18 4.76 -5.15 2.17
C TYR A 18 4.43 -5.46 3.64
N TYR A 19 3.19 -5.24 4.08
CA TYR A 19 2.79 -5.45 5.48
C TYR A 19 2.36 -6.88 5.79
N PHE A 20 1.66 -7.55 4.88
CA PHE A 20 1.15 -8.90 5.11
C PHE A 20 2.02 -9.99 4.49
N HIS A 21 3.03 -9.62 3.71
CA HIS A 21 3.90 -10.56 2.97
C HIS A 21 3.13 -11.54 2.07
N TRP A 22 1.95 -11.13 1.61
CA TRP A 22 1.17 -11.88 0.63
C TRP A 22 1.81 -11.79 -0.75
N SER A 23 1.74 -12.90 -1.49
CA SER A 23 2.16 -12.95 -2.89
C SER A 23 1.30 -12.03 -3.76
N GLU A 24 1.85 -11.65 -4.91
CA GLU A 24 1.14 -10.83 -5.89
C GLU A 24 -0.23 -11.42 -6.25
N ASP A 25 -0.29 -12.72 -6.54
CA ASP A 25 -1.52 -13.43 -6.89
C ASP A 25 -2.62 -13.30 -5.82
N ASN A 26 -2.23 -13.39 -4.54
CA ASN A 26 -3.17 -13.28 -3.43
C ASN A 26 -3.76 -11.87 -3.34
N VAL A 27 -2.95 -10.83 -3.58
CA VAL A 27 -3.41 -9.44 -3.49
C VAL A 27 -4.15 -9.01 -4.76
N LEU A 28 -3.76 -9.53 -5.92
CA LEU A 28 -4.45 -9.33 -7.18
C LEU A 28 -5.85 -9.96 -7.16
N GLY A 29 -5.99 -11.13 -6.52
CA GLY A 29 -7.26 -11.85 -6.35
C GLY A 29 -8.28 -11.15 -5.45
N LEU A 30 -7.87 -10.17 -4.64
CA LEU A 30 -8.79 -9.38 -3.82
C LEU A 30 -9.69 -8.50 -4.70
N GLU A 31 -10.92 -8.26 -4.25
CA GLU A 31 -11.72 -7.22 -4.87
C GLU A 31 -11.10 -5.84 -4.63
N HIS A 32 -11.35 -4.89 -5.53
CA HIS A 32 -10.87 -3.52 -5.37
C HIS A 32 -11.30 -2.91 -4.02
N ARG A 33 -12.54 -3.16 -3.58
CA ARG A 33 -13.04 -2.67 -2.28
C ARG A 33 -12.31 -3.29 -1.10
N GLU A 34 -11.90 -4.55 -1.22
CA GLU A 34 -11.15 -5.25 -0.18
C GLU A 34 -9.72 -4.72 -0.08
N ARG A 35 -9.03 -4.51 -1.21
CA ARG A 35 -7.71 -3.85 -1.20
C ARG A 35 -7.76 -2.50 -0.49
N ARG A 36 -8.74 -1.65 -0.83
CA ARG A 36 -8.96 -0.36 -0.16
C ARG A 36 -9.19 -0.50 1.34
N LYS A 37 -10.00 -1.48 1.75
CA LYS A 37 -10.26 -1.74 3.17
C LYS A 37 -8.97 -2.11 3.89
N TRP A 38 -8.19 -3.05 3.37
CA TRP A 38 -6.92 -3.45 3.98
C TRP A 38 -5.92 -2.29 4.08
N CYS A 39 -5.82 -1.45 3.04
CA CYS A 39 -5.01 -0.23 3.10
C CYS A 39 -5.40 0.70 4.26
N ASN A 40 -6.71 0.84 4.52
CA ASN A 40 -7.22 1.66 5.63
C ASN A 40 -6.93 1.03 7.00
N GLU A 41 -7.11 -0.28 7.15
CA GLU A 41 -6.85 -1.01 8.40
C GLU A 41 -5.36 -0.93 8.78
N ILE A 42 -4.45 -1.23 7.85
CA ILE A 42 -3.00 -1.11 8.05
C ILE A 42 -2.65 0.32 8.50
N SER A 43 -3.21 1.32 7.82
CA SER A 43 -2.98 2.73 8.16
C SER A 43 -3.54 3.10 9.53
N GLY A 44 -4.64 2.51 9.96
CA GLY A 44 -5.23 2.70 11.30
C GLY A 44 -4.33 2.12 12.39
N ILE A 45 -3.90 0.88 12.22
CA ILE A 45 -3.00 0.17 13.13
C ILE A 45 -1.68 0.93 13.31
N ASN A 46 -1.06 1.39 12.21
CA ASN A 46 0.19 2.16 12.28
C ASN A 46 0.02 3.49 13.02
N LYS A 47 -1.14 4.15 12.91
CA LYS A 47 -1.44 5.38 13.63
C LYS A 47 -1.59 5.15 15.13
N GLU A 48 -2.18 4.03 15.53
CA GLU A 48 -2.36 3.68 16.95
C GLU A 48 -1.04 3.23 17.61
N LEU A 49 -0.18 2.55 16.86
CA LEU A 49 1.12 2.07 17.32
C LEU A 49 2.19 3.16 17.42
N SER A 50 1.99 4.32 16.78
CA SER A 50 2.93 5.45 16.79
C SER A 50 2.64 6.40 17.97
N PRO A 51 3.42 6.38 19.08
CA PRO A 51 3.10 7.14 20.29
C PRO A 51 3.62 8.58 20.26
N SER A 52 4.09 9.09 19.11
CA SER A 52 4.70 10.42 19.01
C SER A 52 4.31 11.11 17.72
N LYS A 53 3.50 12.16 17.85
CA LYS A 53 2.89 12.99 16.78
C LYS A 53 3.87 13.75 15.85
N ASP A 54 5.16 13.44 15.79
CA ASP A 54 6.14 14.29 15.07
C ASP A 54 6.94 13.61 13.95
N LYS A 55 6.68 12.34 13.64
CA LYS A 55 7.17 11.77 12.38
C LYS A 55 5.99 11.65 11.44
N LYS A 56 5.90 12.59 10.49
CA LYS A 56 5.39 12.30 9.14
C LYS A 56 6.17 11.08 8.65
N GLU A 57 5.70 9.89 9.00
CA GLU A 57 6.04 8.68 8.28
C GLU A 57 5.69 9.03 6.84
N LYS A 58 6.73 9.17 6.01
CA LYS A 58 6.59 9.59 4.63
C LYS A 58 5.52 8.70 4.05
N SER A 59 4.37 9.30 3.73
CA SER A 59 3.23 8.60 3.18
C SER A 59 3.78 7.73 2.07
N ILE A 60 3.43 6.45 2.00
CA ILE A 60 4.02 5.54 1.00
C ILE A 60 3.78 6.05 -0.43
N THR A 61 2.83 6.99 -0.60
CA THR A 61 2.59 7.79 -1.81
C THR A 61 3.75 8.72 -2.21
N GLU A 62 4.66 9.04 -1.28
CA GLU A 62 5.89 9.83 -1.48
C GLU A 62 7.15 8.95 -1.56
N MET A 63 7.01 7.62 -1.45
CA MET A 63 8.12 6.71 -1.65
C MET A 63 8.46 6.71 -3.14
N LYS A 64 9.45 7.53 -3.54
CA LYS A 64 10.08 7.41 -4.85
C LYS A 64 10.56 5.97 -4.97
N PRO A 65 10.19 5.21 -6.02
CA PRO A 65 10.82 3.93 -6.23
C PRO A 65 12.31 4.23 -6.32
N ALA A 66 13.08 3.79 -5.30
CA ALA A 66 14.51 3.74 -5.43
C ALA A 66 14.72 2.93 -6.70
N SER A 67 15.30 3.56 -7.72
CA SER A 67 15.57 3.01 -9.04
C SER A 67 15.97 1.54 -8.89
N LEU A 68 14.99 0.66 -9.03
CA LEU A 68 15.21 -0.77 -9.15
C LEU A 68 15.70 -0.91 -10.58
N SER A 69 17.00 -0.69 -10.74
CA SER A 69 17.75 -1.19 -11.86
C SER A 69 17.58 -2.70 -11.84
N PHE A 70 16.55 -3.20 -12.52
CA PHE A 70 16.49 -4.60 -12.91
C PHE A 70 17.67 -4.79 -13.87
N GLY A 71 18.74 -5.36 -13.33
CA GLY A 71 19.87 -5.89 -14.11
C GLY A 71 19.49 -7.22 -14.72
#